data_AF-A0A962QRE8-F1
#
_entry.id   AF-A0A962QRE8-F1
#
_cell.length_a   1.000
_cell.length_b   1.000
_cell.length_c   1.000
_cell.angle_alpha   90.00
_cell.angle_beta   90.00
_cell.angle_gamma   90.00
#
_symmetry.space_group_name_H-M   'P 1'
#
loop_
_entity.id
_entity.type
_entity.pdbx_description
1 polymer ?
#
loop_
_entity_poly.entity_id
_entity_poly.type
_entity_poly.pdbx_seq_one_letter_code
_entity_poly.pdbx_strand_id
1 'polypeptide(L)' 'WEVIRFLRQHYSNHGHQASVRDMIRHFRNIWGPEKGSSRYLHRIFPRGGPQKQGNRVAGLLRTKGEH' A
#
# COMPACT_ATOMS: atom_id res chain seq x y z
N TRP A 1 4.84 10.04 0.48
CA TRP A 1 5.32 9.24 1.63
C TRP A 1 4.22 8.62 2.47
N GLU A 2 3.00 9.18 2.53
CA GLU A 2 1.90 8.67 3.39
C GLU A 2 1.54 7.19 3.15
N VAL A 3 1.46 6.73 1.89
CA VAL A 3 1.20 5.30 1.60
C VAL A 3 2.23 4.39 2.26
N ILE A 4 3.51 4.76 2.23
CA ILE A 4 4.58 3.96 2.82
C ILE A 4 4.46 3.92 4.35
N ARG A 5 4.12 5.05 4.98
CA ARG A 5 3.87 5.11 6.43
C ARG A 5 2.67 4.26 6.82
N PHE A 6 1.57 4.36 6.07
CA PHE A 6 0.38 3.54 6.26
C PHE A 6 0.70 2.05 6.16
N LEU A 7 1.43 1.62 5.13
CA LEU A 7 1.79 0.20 4.94
C LEU A 7 2.62 -0.34 6.11
N ARG A 8 3.62 0.43 6.57
CA ARG A 8 4.45 0.05 7.72
C ARG A 8 3.63 -0.04 9.01
N GLN A 9 2.77 0.95 9.26
CA GLN A 9 1.90 0.95 10.43
C GLN A 9 0.90 -0.21 10.40
N HIS A 10 0.29 -0.46 9.25
CA HIS A 10 -0.65 -1.56 9.08
C HIS A 10 0.03 -2.90 9.38
N TYR A 11 1.22 -3.14 8.82
CA TYR A 11 1.99 -4.35 9.08
C TYR A 11 2.37 -4.47 10.56
N SER A 12 2.85 -3.39 11.18
CA SER A 12 3.17 -3.36 12.61
C SER A 12 1.97 -3.71 13.50
N ASN A 13 0.77 -3.30 13.12
CA ASN A 13 -0.44 -3.48 13.93
C ASN A 13 -1.13 -4.83 13.71
N HIS A 14 -1.07 -5.39 12.49
CA HIS A 14 -1.84 -6.57 12.11
C HIS A 14 -0.96 -7.80 11.82
N GLY A 15 0.36 -7.63 11.71
CA GLY A 15 1.30 -8.70 11.36
C GLY A 15 1.26 -9.13 9.88
N HIS A 16 0.46 -8.47 9.04
CA HIS A 16 0.35 -8.76 7.61
C HIS A 16 0.25 -7.48 6.75
N GLN A 17 0.61 -7.63 5.48
CA GLN A 17 0.56 -6.54 4.49
C GLN A 17 -0.89 -6.08 4.27
N ALA A 18 -1.08 -4.78 4.08
CA ALA A 18 -2.38 -4.23 3.71
C ALA A 18 -2.76 -4.63 2.28
N SER A 19 -4.05 -4.89 2.04
CA SER A 19 -4.56 -5.09 0.69
C SER A 19 -4.76 -3.75 -0.04
N VAL A 20 -4.91 -3.78 -1.36
CA VAL A 20 -5.26 -2.58 -2.14
C VAL A 20 -6.59 -1.99 -1.65
N ARG A 21 -7.53 -2.82 -1.20
CA ARG A 21 -8.83 -2.38 -0.68
C ARG A 21 -8.67 -1.59 0.63
N ASP A 22 -7.78 -2.01 1.52
CA ASP A 22 -7.49 -1.30 2.76
C ASP A 22 -6.85 0.06 2.50
N MET A 23 -5.91 0.12 1.54
CA MET A 23 -5.31 1.36 1.08
C MET A 23 -6.38 2.33 0.54
N ILE A 24 -7.26 1.85 -0.34
CA ILE A 24 -8.36 2.66 -0.89
C ILE A 24 -9.28 3.17 0.22
N ARG A 25 -9.71 2.30 1.14
CA ARG A 25 -10.58 2.69 2.26
C ARG A 25 -9.93 3.77 3.12
N HIS A 26 -8.67 3.59 3.50
CA HIS A 26 -7.94 4.53 4.33
C HIS A 26 -7.74 5.88 3.62
N PHE A 27 -7.20 5.85 2.39
CA PHE A 27 -6.89 7.07 1.66
C PHE A 27 -8.11 7.78 1.07
N ARG A 28 -9.26 7.10 0.95
CA ARG A 28 -10.53 7.76 0.62
C ARG A 28 -10.99 8.70 1.73
N ASN A 29 -10.74 8.37 2.99
CA ASN A 29 -11.08 9.23 4.13
C ASN A 29 -10.12 10.42 4.27
N ILE A 30 -8.84 10.25 3.90
CA ILE A 30 -7.81 11.29 4.08
C ILE A 30 -7.70 12.22 2.86
N TRP A 31 -7.73 11.66 1.65
CA TRP A 31 -7.52 12.42 0.41
C TRP A 31 -8.79 12.60 -0.43
N GLY A 32 -9.91 12.05 0.02
CA GLY A 32 -11.16 12.04 -0.73
C GLY A 32 -11.24 10.96 -1.81
N PRO A 33 -12.40 10.81 -2.47
CA PRO A 33 -12.70 9.72 -3.40
C PRO A 33 -11.87 9.73 -4.68
N GLU A 34 -11.37 10.88 -5.12
CA GLU A 34 -10.57 10.97 -6.35
C GLU A 34 -9.18 10.34 -6.15
N LYS A 35 -8.49 10.73 -5.08
CA LYS A 35 -7.12 10.29 -4.77
C LYS A 35 -7.10 8.97 -3.99
N GLY A 36 -8.12 8.71 -3.17
CA GLY A 36 -8.34 7.42 -2.52
C GLY A 36 -8.99 6.40 -3.46
N SER A 37 -8.45 6.23 -4.66
CA SER A 37 -9.01 5.34 -5.69
C SER A 37 -7.96 4.36 -6.21
N SER A 38 -8.42 3.22 -6.72
CA SER A 38 -7.54 2.23 -7.35
C SER A 38 -6.72 2.85 -8.48
N ARG A 39 -7.37 3.65 -9.33
CA ARG A 39 -6.73 4.36 -10.45
C ARG A 39 -5.60 5.26 -9.98
N TYR A 40 -5.84 6.07 -8.95
CA TYR A 40 -4.82 6.98 -8.43
C TYR A 40 -3.64 6.22 -7.82
N LEU A 41 -3.92 5.20 -7.00
CA LEU A 41 -2.88 4.39 -6.36
C LEU A 41 -2.03 3.63 -7.41
N HIS A 42 -2.64 3.09 -8.45
CA HIS A 42 -1.90 2.46 -9.56
C HIS A 42 -1.09 3.46 -10.37
N ARG A 43 -1.57 4.70 -10.52
CA ARG A 43 -0.81 5.77 -11.20
C ARG A 43 0.46 6.14 -10.45
N ILE A 44 0.42 6.24 -9.12
CA ILE A 44 1.60 6.56 -8.31
C ILE A 44 2.50 5.34 -8.04
N PHE A 45 1.99 4.12 -8.24
CA PHE A 45 2.74 2.87 -8.17
C PHE A 45 2.65 2.05 -9.49
N PRO A 46 3.27 2.54 -10.58
CA PRO A 46 3.12 1.95 -11.92
C PRO A 46 3.74 0.55 -12.07
N ARG A 47 4.68 0.15 -11.21
CA ARG A 47 5.41 -1.12 -11.33
C ARG A 47 4.70 -2.25 -10.58
N GLY A 48 3.57 -2.68 -11.12
CA GLY A 48 2.77 -3.78 -10.56
C GLY A 48 1.86 -3.36 -9.41
N GLY A 49 1.58 -2.06 -9.27
CA GLY A 49 0.55 -1.54 -8.40
C GLY A 49 1.00 -1.26 -6.96
N PRO A 50 0.11 -0.64 -6.17
CA PRO A 50 0.40 -0.21 -4.80
C PRO A 50 0.72 -1.39 -3.87
N GLN A 51 0.17 -2.58 -4.13
CA GLN A 51 0.52 -3.77 -3.35
C GLN A 51 1.95 -4.23 -3.63
N LYS A 52 2.35 -4.44 -4.89
CA LYS A 52 3.70 -4.95 -5.20
C LYS A 52 4.78 -3.88 -5.01
N GLN A 53 4.63 -2.74 -5.67
CA GLN A 53 5.62 -1.67 -5.60
C GLN A 53 5.58 -0.97 -4.25
N GLY A 54 4.39 -0.69 -3.71
CA GLY A 54 4.26 -0.02 -2.41
C GLY A 54 4.85 -0.87 -1.28
N ASN A 55 4.55 -2.18 -1.20
CA ASN A 55 5.17 -3.03 -0.19
C ASN A 55 6.69 -3.16 -0.38
N ARG A 56 7.19 -3.20 -1.62
CA ARG A 56 8.65 -3.20 -1.87
C ARG A 56 9.32 -1.93 -1.35
N VAL A 57 8.77 -0.76 -1.69
CA VAL A 57 9.30 0.53 -1.23
C VAL A 57 9.14 0.69 0.28
N ALA A 58 8.10 0.09 0.87
CA ALA A 58 7.90 0.09 2.31
C ALA A 58 8.88 -0.84 3.07
N GLY A 59 9.63 -1.70 2.38
CA GLY A 59 10.50 -2.70 3.00
C GLY A 59 9.74 -3.92 3.53
N LEU A 60 8.51 -4.15 3.05
CA LEU A 60 7.62 -5.22 3.52
C LEU A 60 7.53 -6.40 2.56
N LEU A 61 7.95 -6.22 1.30
CA LEU A 61 7.87 -7.29 0.31
C LEU A 61 9.00 -8.29 0.52
N ARG A 62 8.66 -9.48 1.05
CA ARG A 62 9.59 -10.60 1.15
C ARG A 62 9.89 -11.16 -0.24
N THR A 63 11.16 -11.37 -0.54
CA THR A 63 11.58 -12.11 -1.74
C THR A 63 11.22 -13.58 -1.56
N LYS A 64 10.72 -14.24 -2.62
CA LYS A 64 10.55 -15.70 -2.62
C LYS A 64 11.93 -16.32 -2.34
N GLY A 65 12.15 -16.88 -1.15
CA GLY A 65 13.43 -17.46 -0.76
C GLY A 65 13.75 -17.45 0.74
N GLU A 66 13.10 -16.62 1.54
CA GLU A 66 13.27 -16.66 3.01
C GLU A 66 12.31 -17.69 3.63
N HIS A 67 12.68 -18.96 3.57
CA HIS A 67 12.15 -20.01 4.44
C HIS A 67 13.13 -20.25 5.59
#